data_AF-A7HV88-F1
#
_entry.id   AF-A7HV88-F1
#
_cell.length_a   1.000
_cell.length_b   1.000
_cell.length_c   1.000
_cell.angle_alpha   90.00
_cell.angle_beta   90.00
_cell.angle_gamma   90.00
#
_symmetry.space_group_name_H-M   'P 1'
#
loop_
_entity.id
_entity.type
_entity.pdbx_description
1 polymer ?
#
loop_
_entity_poly.entity_id
_entity_poly.type
_entity_poly.pdbx_seq_one_letter_code
_entity_poly.pdbx_strand_id
1 'polypeptide(L)'
;MQGAVGKLGYGTLAAGVALLASMLTDAATANIFGDDDRRDIVAADDLSGVGTIVCEGTTRRPTASLVALPAIAPSPYYDVIATVAHAFVGSNGQLLQRCAFWPQADPALAAEIVFLETGTLSPYGNWHNDWAVAVLDRRLPETYSRLIPRVLDEAGAQKMRNGRARFLLAGHNGERGPLQVSENCGPVPKLGSHLNRFDPRVFNHDCDMMPGWSGGPLILRDGGASYLVAVNSTEVNAITHIAGRPYNGRMNPNTAVRLDGRFLATVENLLRAGAPGTVKCLVASADETPALPC
;
A
#
# COMPACT_ATOMS: atom_id res chain seq x y z
N MET A 1 -14.64 -77.72 -22.67
CA MET A 1 -14.90 -77.63 -24.13
C MET A 1 -14.58 -76.22 -24.56
N GLN A 2 -13.43 -76.04 -25.23
CA GLN A 2 -13.34 -75.59 -26.63
C GLN A 2 -13.90 -74.17 -26.83
N GLY A 3 -13.17 -73.17 -27.33
CA GLY A 3 -11.87 -73.16 -27.98
C GLY A 3 -11.41 -71.73 -28.26
N ALA A 4 -10.15 -71.61 -28.65
CA ALA A 4 -9.46 -70.37 -29.00
C ALA A 4 -9.68 -69.99 -30.47
N VAL A 5 -9.82 -68.69 -30.76
CA VAL A 5 -9.45 -67.96 -32.01
C VAL A 5 -9.42 -66.48 -31.61
N GLY A 6 -8.52 -65.57 -31.96
CA GLY A 6 -7.37 -65.50 -32.87
C GLY A 6 -6.90 -64.03 -32.85
N LYS A 7 -5.60 -63.81 -33.06
CA LYS A 7 -4.92 -62.50 -33.01
C LYS A 7 -5.41 -61.54 -34.10
N LEU A 8 -5.58 -60.27 -33.77
CA LEU A 8 -5.31 -59.14 -34.67
C LEU A 8 -4.75 -57.97 -33.84
N GLY A 9 -3.51 -57.60 -34.13
CA GLY A 9 -2.88 -56.40 -33.58
C GLY A 9 -3.24 -55.18 -34.42
N TYR A 10 -3.39 -54.02 -33.79
CA TYR A 10 -3.25 -52.71 -34.39
C TYR A 10 -2.96 -51.68 -33.28
N GLY A 11 -1.95 -50.84 -33.52
CA GLY A 11 -1.91 -49.48 -32.98
C GLY A 11 -1.39 -49.32 -31.55
N THR A 12 -0.09 -49.09 -31.42
CA THR A 12 0.47 -48.24 -30.37
C THR A 12 -0.21 -46.87 -30.40
N LEU A 13 -1.06 -46.59 -29.42
CA LEU A 13 -1.47 -45.23 -29.06
C LEU A 13 -0.88 -44.89 -27.70
N ALA A 14 0.22 -44.14 -27.77
CA ALA A 14 0.78 -43.44 -26.64
C ALA A 14 -0.26 -42.40 -26.15
N ALA A 15 -0.93 -42.69 -25.03
CA ALA A 15 -1.64 -41.68 -24.28
C ALA A 15 -0.64 -40.94 -23.39
N GLY A 16 0.05 -39.97 -23.99
CA GLY A 16 0.81 -38.98 -23.25
C GLY A 16 -0.14 -38.17 -22.38
N VAL A 17 -0.11 -38.41 -21.08
CA VAL A 17 -0.67 -37.49 -20.09
C VAL A 17 0.29 -36.29 -20.03
N ALA A 18 0.13 -35.36 -20.96
CA ALA A 18 0.70 -34.03 -20.81
C ALA A 18 -0.15 -33.31 -19.76
N LEU A 19 0.33 -33.31 -18.51
CA LEU A 19 -0.06 -32.30 -17.53
C LEU A 19 0.28 -30.94 -18.14
N LEU A 20 -0.70 -30.28 -18.76
CA LEU A 20 -0.71 -28.84 -18.88
C LEU A 20 -0.92 -28.31 -17.46
N ALA A 21 0.19 -28.17 -16.73
CA ALA A 21 0.27 -27.24 -15.63
C ALA A 21 0.04 -25.85 -16.23
N SER A 22 -1.22 -25.43 -16.22
CA SER A 22 -1.62 -24.05 -16.41
C SER A 22 -0.93 -23.23 -15.34
N MET A 23 0.28 -22.74 -15.64
CA MET A 23 0.83 -21.59 -14.94
C MET A 23 -0.09 -20.42 -15.28
N LEU A 24 -1.15 -20.28 -14.48
CA LEU A 24 -1.88 -19.04 -14.31
C LEU A 24 -0.87 -18.08 -13.69
N THR A 25 -0.05 -17.44 -14.53
CA THR A 25 0.50 -16.14 -14.19
C THR A 25 -0.73 -15.24 -14.04
N ASP A 26 -1.13 -14.96 -12.80
CA ASP A 26 -2.08 -13.90 -12.51
C ASP A 26 -1.50 -12.61 -13.10
N ALA A 27 -1.91 -12.27 -14.32
CA ALA A 27 -1.66 -10.97 -14.87
C ALA A 27 -2.40 -9.99 -13.96
N ALA A 28 -1.65 -9.35 -13.06
CA ALA A 28 -2.14 -8.37 -12.12
C ALA A 28 -2.94 -7.31 -12.89
N THR A 29 -4.27 -7.36 -12.77
CA THR A 29 -5.15 -6.38 -13.42
C THR A 29 -5.03 -5.07 -12.67
N ALA A 30 -4.64 -4.02 -13.38
CA ALA A 30 -4.61 -2.67 -12.86
C ALA A 30 -6.03 -2.12 -12.62
N ASN A 31 -6.18 -1.29 -11.59
CA ASN A 31 -7.38 -0.51 -11.38
C ASN A 31 -7.25 0.80 -12.14
N ILE A 32 -7.94 0.92 -13.28
CA ILE A 32 -7.87 2.07 -14.18
C ILE A 32 -9.24 2.74 -14.31
N PHE A 33 -9.32 4.04 -14.01
CA PHE A 33 -10.52 4.86 -14.05
C PHE A 33 -10.49 5.84 -15.22
N GLY A 34 -11.01 5.40 -16.37
CA GLY A 34 -10.93 6.18 -17.61
C GLY A 34 -9.62 5.91 -18.33
N ASP A 35 -8.87 6.95 -18.66
CA ASP A 35 -7.56 6.81 -19.31
C ASP A 35 -6.49 6.52 -18.25
N ASP A 36 -5.58 5.57 -18.54
CA ASP A 36 -4.46 5.26 -17.65
C ASP A 36 -3.53 6.47 -17.54
N ASP A 37 -3.53 7.12 -16.38
CA ASP A 37 -2.76 8.34 -16.13
C ASP A 37 -1.46 8.08 -15.35
N ARG A 38 -1.12 6.81 -15.13
CA ARG A 38 0.08 6.44 -14.40
C ARG A 38 1.32 6.74 -15.22
N ARG A 39 2.32 7.30 -14.55
CA ARG A 39 3.65 7.53 -15.11
C ARG A 39 4.72 7.30 -14.07
N ASP A 40 5.95 7.13 -14.53
CA ASP A 40 7.11 7.03 -13.66
C ASP A 40 7.29 8.35 -12.88
N ILE A 41 7.69 8.23 -11.62
CA ILE A 41 8.02 9.38 -10.78
C ILE A 41 9.28 10.05 -11.32
N VAL A 42 9.26 11.38 -11.43
CA VAL A 42 10.40 12.20 -11.81
C VAL A 42 10.81 13.13 -10.67
N ALA A 43 12.01 13.70 -10.74
CA ALA A 43 12.52 14.59 -9.68
C ALA A 43 11.59 15.78 -9.37
N ALA A 44 10.91 16.32 -10.39
CA ALA A 44 9.96 17.42 -10.23
C ALA A 44 8.72 17.06 -9.38
N ASP A 45 8.49 15.77 -9.13
CA ASP A 45 7.37 15.33 -8.30
C ASP A 45 7.60 15.55 -6.80
N ASP A 46 8.86 15.72 -6.38
CA ASP A 46 9.23 15.82 -4.97
C ASP A 46 8.73 14.60 -4.15
N LEU A 47 8.85 13.40 -4.74
CA LEU A 47 8.43 12.12 -4.14
C LEU A 47 9.62 11.19 -3.87
N SER A 48 10.82 11.74 -3.71
CA SER A 48 12.03 10.95 -3.44
C SER A 48 11.93 10.13 -2.16
N GLY A 49 11.15 10.57 -1.16
CA GLY A 49 10.88 9.82 0.07
C GLY A 49 9.78 8.74 -0.02
N VAL A 50 9.21 8.50 -1.20
CA VAL A 50 8.36 7.33 -1.45
C VAL A 50 9.25 6.14 -1.78
N GLY A 51 8.90 4.96 -1.31
CA GLY A 51 9.73 3.76 -1.48
C GLY A 51 8.94 2.47 -1.27
N THR A 52 9.67 1.37 -1.25
CA THR A 52 9.09 0.03 -1.02
C THR A 52 9.52 -0.53 0.33
N ILE A 53 8.64 -1.32 0.94
CA ILE A 53 8.98 -2.17 2.07
C ILE A 53 9.39 -3.54 1.54
N VAL A 54 10.46 -4.09 2.11
CA VAL A 54 10.98 -5.43 1.80
C VAL A 54 11.15 -6.19 3.11
N CYS A 55 10.53 -7.34 3.23
CA CYS A 55 10.67 -8.21 4.41
C CYS A 55 11.21 -9.58 4.01
N GLU A 56 11.87 -10.26 4.96
CA GLU A 56 12.32 -11.64 4.78
C GLU A 56 11.14 -12.59 4.54
N GLY A 57 11.31 -13.56 3.65
CA GLY A 57 10.29 -14.58 3.38
C GLY A 57 9.14 -14.14 2.45
N THR A 58 9.21 -12.95 1.83
CA THR A 58 8.23 -12.52 0.83
C THR A 58 8.84 -11.80 -0.38
N THR A 59 8.23 -11.99 -1.54
CA THR A 59 8.52 -11.22 -2.76
C THR A 59 7.65 -9.98 -2.90
N ARG A 60 6.67 -9.78 -2.01
CA ARG A 60 5.81 -8.60 -2.01
C ARG A 60 6.65 -7.34 -1.83
N ARG A 61 6.25 -6.26 -2.51
CA ARG A 61 6.88 -4.94 -2.46
C ARG A 61 5.82 -3.86 -2.24
N PRO A 62 5.17 -3.81 -1.06
CA PRO A 62 4.23 -2.73 -0.75
C PRO A 62 4.98 -1.40 -0.66
N THR A 63 4.25 -0.31 -0.82
CA THR A 63 4.76 1.06 -0.85
C THR A 63 4.68 1.70 0.54
N ALA A 64 5.58 2.63 0.82
CA ALA A 64 5.51 3.51 1.99
C ALA A 64 6.06 4.90 1.65
N SER A 65 5.85 5.86 2.55
CA SER A 65 6.37 7.22 2.40
C SER A 65 6.97 7.74 3.69
N LEU A 66 8.07 8.49 3.58
CA LEU A 66 8.61 9.27 4.68
C LEU A 66 7.64 10.38 5.08
N VAL A 67 7.47 10.55 6.39
CA VAL A 67 6.63 11.61 6.98
C VAL A 67 7.47 12.53 7.86
N ALA A 68 7.02 13.78 8.01
CA ALA A 68 7.67 14.75 8.88
C ALA A 68 6.63 15.66 9.55
N LEU A 69 7.01 16.22 10.70
CA LEU A 69 6.29 17.35 11.27
C LEU A 69 6.61 18.63 10.50
N PRO A 70 5.72 19.65 10.52
CA PRO A 70 6.07 20.99 10.09
C PRO A 70 7.35 21.49 10.77
N ALA A 71 8.13 22.33 10.07
CA ALA A 71 9.55 22.69 10.28
C ALA A 71 9.98 23.32 11.64
N ILE A 72 9.23 23.08 12.72
CA ILE A 72 9.45 23.64 14.06
C ILE A 72 10.17 22.64 14.98
N ALA A 73 10.24 21.35 14.62
CA ALA A 73 10.92 20.34 15.43
C ALA A 73 12.38 20.12 14.95
N PRO A 74 13.37 20.01 15.87
CA PRO A 74 14.72 19.58 15.51
C PRO A 74 14.67 18.19 14.86
N SER A 75 15.43 18.00 13.78
CA SER A 75 15.42 16.73 13.05
C SER A 75 15.87 15.57 13.94
N PRO A 76 15.06 14.52 14.07
CA PRO A 76 15.48 13.32 14.79
C PRO A 76 16.61 12.59 14.06
N TYR A 77 17.35 11.73 14.77
CA TYR A 77 18.37 10.84 14.18
C TYR A 77 17.78 9.63 13.44
N TYR A 78 16.46 9.55 13.35
CA TYR A 78 15.70 8.49 12.70
C TYR A 78 14.70 9.09 11.70
N ASP A 79 14.11 8.25 10.87
CA ASP A 79 12.97 8.59 10.04
C ASP A 79 11.74 7.78 10.42
N VAL A 80 10.57 8.30 10.08
CA VAL A 80 9.29 7.61 10.25
C VAL A 80 8.65 7.44 8.87
N ILE A 81 8.08 6.26 8.62
CA ILE A 81 7.30 5.97 7.43
C ILE A 81 5.84 5.70 7.78
N ALA A 82 4.94 6.07 6.88
CA ALA A 82 3.52 5.70 6.90
C ALA A 82 3.19 4.75 5.75
N THR A 83 2.39 3.73 6.03
CA THR A 83 2.02 2.64 5.12
C THR A 83 0.78 1.89 5.64
N VAL A 84 0.52 0.67 5.15
CA VAL A 84 -0.57 -0.24 5.57
C VAL A 84 -0.08 -1.36 6.47
N ALA A 85 -0.95 -1.91 7.32
CA ALA A 85 -0.62 -3.01 8.23
C ALA A 85 -0.36 -4.32 7.49
N HIS A 86 -1.15 -4.61 6.45
CA HIS A 86 -1.03 -5.86 5.69
C HIS A 86 0.30 -6.00 4.93
N ALA A 87 1.10 -4.92 4.83
CA ALA A 87 2.46 -4.96 4.30
C ALA A 87 3.37 -5.88 5.14
N PHE A 88 3.05 -6.03 6.43
CA PHE A 88 3.85 -6.77 7.42
C PHE A 88 3.23 -8.13 7.77
N VAL A 89 2.17 -8.55 7.09
CA VAL A 89 1.50 -9.84 7.34
C VAL A 89 1.75 -10.79 6.17
N GLY A 90 2.34 -11.95 6.48
CA GLY A 90 2.60 -13.03 5.55
C GLY A 90 1.33 -13.75 5.10
N SER A 91 1.43 -14.58 4.06
CA SER A 91 0.29 -15.36 3.55
C SER A 91 -0.27 -16.36 4.57
N ASN A 92 0.53 -16.74 5.56
CA ASN A 92 0.13 -17.59 6.68
C ASN A 92 -0.48 -16.80 7.87
N GLY A 93 -0.71 -15.49 7.71
CA GLY A 93 -1.22 -14.62 8.76
C GLY A 93 -0.22 -14.24 9.85
N GLN A 94 1.05 -14.66 9.73
CA GLN A 94 2.09 -14.32 10.69
C GLN A 94 2.75 -12.99 10.33
N LEU A 95 3.25 -12.27 11.33
CA LEU A 95 4.07 -11.08 11.10
C LEU A 95 5.38 -11.44 10.40
N LEU A 96 5.65 -10.76 9.30
CA LEU A 96 6.92 -10.82 8.60
C LEU A 96 8.01 -10.19 9.47
N GLN A 97 9.23 -10.72 9.33
CA GLN A 97 10.39 -10.32 10.12
C GLN A 97 11.42 -9.64 9.24
N ARG A 98 12.34 -8.89 9.88
CA ARG A 98 13.48 -8.22 9.22
C ARG A 98 13.04 -7.43 7.98
N CYS A 99 12.23 -6.41 8.24
CA CYS A 99 11.73 -5.53 7.20
C CYS A 99 12.62 -4.30 7.06
N ALA A 100 12.83 -3.85 5.84
CA ALA A 100 13.55 -2.63 5.51
C ALA A 100 12.73 -1.75 4.57
N PHE A 101 12.95 -0.45 4.64
CA PHE A 101 12.43 0.53 3.70
C PHE A 101 13.51 0.87 2.67
N TRP A 102 13.16 0.74 1.39
CA TRP A 102 14.01 1.08 0.25
C TRP A 102 13.43 2.34 -0.41
N PRO A 103 13.93 3.54 -0.09
CA PRO A 103 13.47 4.77 -0.73
C PRO A 103 13.74 4.68 -2.24
N GLN A 104 12.82 5.19 -3.06
CA GLN A 104 12.86 5.08 -4.52
C GLN A 104 12.94 3.64 -5.05
N ALA A 105 12.60 2.65 -4.21
CA ALA A 105 12.79 1.22 -4.49
C ALA A 105 14.27 0.82 -4.71
N ASP A 106 15.23 1.57 -4.16
CA ASP A 106 16.66 1.28 -4.29
C ASP A 106 17.21 0.52 -3.06
N PRO A 107 17.66 -0.75 -3.23
CA PRO A 107 18.25 -1.53 -2.14
C PRO A 107 19.55 -0.96 -1.58
N ALA A 108 20.31 -0.17 -2.35
CA ALA A 108 21.54 0.46 -1.87
C ALA A 108 21.27 1.52 -0.80
N LEU A 109 20.03 1.99 -0.70
CA LEU A 109 19.58 3.03 0.21
C LEU A 109 18.74 2.49 1.36
N ALA A 110 18.69 1.16 1.53
CA ALA A 110 17.89 0.50 2.54
C ALA A 110 18.13 1.05 3.96
N ALA A 111 17.04 1.18 4.71
CA ALA A 111 17.05 1.46 6.15
C ALA A 111 16.17 0.44 6.86
N GLU A 112 16.65 -0.11 7.97
CA GLU A 112 15.95 -1.18 8.69
C GLU A 112 14.76 -0.62 9.45
N ILE A 113 13.65 -1.36 9.48
CA ILE A 113 12.48 -1.03 10.30
C ILE A 113 12.72 -1.62 11.69
N VAL A 114 12.97 -0.74 12.66
CA VAL A 114 13.31 -1.13 14.04
C VAL A 114 12.11 -1.13 14.98
N PHE A 115 11.03 -0.47 14.58
CA PHE A 115 9.77 -0.42 15.31
C PHE A 115 8.62 -0.25 14.32
N LEU A 116 7.46 -0.85 14.64
CA LEU A 116 6.27 -0.82 13.82
C LEU A 116 5.04 -0.74 14.71
N GLU A 117 4.19 0.25 14.55
CA GLU A 117 2.86 0.26 15.15
C GLU A 117 1.80 0.11 14.06
N THR A 118 0.76 -0.69 14.31
CA THR A 118 -0.30 -0.95 13.32
C THR A 118 -1.68 -0.72 13.92
N GLY A 119 -2.65 -0.33 13.08
CA GLY A 119 -4.04 -0.24 13.52
C GLY A 119 -4.72 -1.60 13.71
N THR A 120 -4.15 -2.65 13.14
CA THR A 120 -4.66 -4.02 13.20
C THR A 120 -3.54 -5.03 12.93
N LEU A 121 -3.69 -6.24 13.48
CA LEU A 121 -2.90 -7.41 13.11
C LEU A 121 -3.64 -8.33 12.13
N SER A 122 -4.95 -8.10 11.97
CA SER A 122 -5.85 -8.88 11.14
C SER A 122 -6.56 -7.93 10.16
N PRO A 123 -5.87 -7.47 9.10
CA PRO A 123 -6.42 -6.44 8.20
C PRO A 123 -7.64 -6.95 7.41
N TYR A 124 -7.69 -8.26 7.13
CA TYR A 124 -8.87 -8.90 6.56
C TYR A 124 -10.12 -8.72 7.44
N GLY A 125 -11.09 -7.96 6.94
CA GLY A 125 -12.31 -7.62 7.69
C GLY A 125 -12.16 -6.43 8.67
N ASN A 126 -10.94 -5.90 8.84
CA ASN A 126 -10.61 -4.71 9.62
C ASN A 126 -9.85 -3.66 8.77
N TRP A 127 -10.17 -3.61 7.48
CA TRP A 127 -9.51 -2.78 6.46
C TRP A 127 -9.50 -1.27 6.79
N HIS A 128 -10.47 -0.77 7.56
CA HIS A 128 -10.50 0.63 8.01
C HIS A 128 -9.43 0.96 9.06
N ASN A 129 -8.81 -0.05 9.66
CA ASN A 129 -7.64 0.07 10.55
C ASN A 129 -6.37 -0.49 9.90
N ASP A 130 -6.37 -0.76 8.60
CA ASP A 130 -5.20 -1.24 7.86
C ASP A 130 -4.23 -0.08 7.57
N TRP A 131 -3.65 0.44 8.65
CA TRP A 131 -2.61 1.45 8.63
C TRP A 131 -1.44 0.98 9.49
N ALA A 132 -0.26 1.47 9.16
CA ALA A 132 0.96 1.21 9.90
C ALA A 132 1.88 2.42 9.88
N VAL A 133 2.63 2.59 10.98
CA VAL A 133 3.67 3.58 11.13
C VAL A 133 4.92 2.88 11.62
N ALA A 134 6.04 3.06 10.93
CA ALA A 134 7.30 2.42 11.27
C ALA A 134 8.41 3.43 11.48
N VAL A 135 9.31 3.11 12.41
CA VAL A 135 10.54 3.88 12.68
C VAL A 135 11.71 3.19 12.02
N LEU A 136 12.52 3.95 11.30
CA LEU A 136 13.74 3.49 10.66
C LEU A 136 14.93 3.57 11.62
N ASP A 137 15.92 2.70 11.45
CA ASP A 137 17.13 2.64 12.27
C ASP A 137 18.00 3.91 12.18
N ARG A 138 17.81 4.69 11.12
CA ARG A 138 18.55 5.92 10.83
C ARG A 138 17.71 6.94 10.07
N ARG A 139 18.14 8.19 10.14
CA ARG A 139 17.68 9.27 9.27
C ARG A 139 18.26 9.09 7.87
N LEU A 140 17.42 9.11 6.85
CA LEU A 140 17.82 9.18 5.44
C LEU A 140 18.23 10.63 5.07
N PRO A 141 19.02 10.83 4.00
CA PRO A 141 19.49 12.17 3.64
C PRO A 141 18.38 13.23 3.60
N GLU A 142 18.69 14.47 4.00
CA GLU A 142 17.70 15.56 4.02
C GLU A 142 17.18 15.93 2.62
N THR A 143 17.84 15.49 1.55
CA THR A 143 17.38 15.63 0.16
C THR A 143 16.18 14.74 -0.18
N TYR A 144 15.84 13.77 0.68
CA TYR A 144 14.64 12.96 0.52
C TYR A 144 13.42 13.76 0.98
N SER A 145 12.39 13.80 0.14
CA SER A 145 11.14 14.49 0.45
C SER A 145 10.41 13.79 1.59
N ARG A 146 9.67 14.57 2.39
CA ARG A 146 8.90 14.05 3.52
C ARG A 146 7.53 14.70 3.51
N LEU A 147 6.50 13.87 3.51
CA LEU A 147 5.14 14.34 3.45
C LEU A 147 4.71 14.85 4.82
N ILE A 148 4.01 15.99 4.83
CA ILE A 148 3.46 16.55 6.06
C ILE A 148 2.07 15.94 6.29
N PRO A 149 1.80 15.32 7.45
CA PRO A 149 0.46 14.87 7.82
C PRO A 149 -0.59 15.98 7.69
N ARG A 150 -1.72 15.70 7.03
CA ARG A 150 -2.86 16.62 6.98
C ARG A 150 -4.18 15.86 7.06
N VAL A 151 -4.96 16.18 8.09
CA VAL A 151 -6.31 15.66 8.24
C VAL A 151 -7.23 16.29 7.20
N LEU A 152 -7.97 15.44 6.50
CA LEU A 152 -9.09 15.83 5.66
C LEU A 152 -10.25 14.86 5.92
N ASP A 153 -11.47 15.38 5.92
CA ASP A 153 -12.69 14.59 5.78
C ASP A 153 -13.17 14.59 4.33
N GLU A 154 -14.26 13.87 4.04
CA GLU A 154 -14.79 13.75 2.68
C GLU A 154 -15.20 15.12 2.11
N ALA A 155 -15.87 15.96 2.91
CA ALA A 155 -16.29 17.29 2.49
C ALA A 155 -15.10 18.21 2.20
N GLY A 156 -14.07 18.18 3.06
CA GLY A 156 -12.82 18.89 2.89
C GLY A 156 -12.06 18.41 1.65
N ALA A 157 -11.97 17.10 1.43
CA ALA A 157 -11.35 16.54 0.24
C ALA A 157 -12.08 16.97 -1.05
N GLN A 158 -13.41 16.95 -1.07
CA GLN A 158 -14.19 17.46 -2.21
C GLN A 158 -13.97 18.95 -2.44
N LYS A 159 -13.92 19.76 -1.38
CA LYS A 159 -13.62 21.19 -1.50
C LYS A 159 -12.23 21.43 -2.10
N MET A 160 -11.22 20.66 -1.68
CA MET A 160 -9.87 20.74 -2.24
C MET A 160 -9.83 20.33 -3.71
N ARG A 161 -10.52 19.23 -4.05
CA ARG A 161 -10.58 18.68 -5.41
C ARG A 161 -11.25 19.66 -6.40
N ASN A 162 -12.31 20.33 -5.97
CA ASN A 162 -12.99 21.36 -6.76
C ASN A 162 -12.22 22.69 -6.84
N GLY A 163 -11.16 22.83 -6.04
CA GLY A 163 -10.29 24.00 -6.02
C GLY A 163 -9.10 23.90 -6.96
N ARG A 164 -7.98 24.53 -6.56
CA ARG A 164 -6.71 24.46 -7.29
C ARG A 164 -5.78 23.36 -6.79
N ALA A 165 -6.13 22.70 -5.70
CA ALA A 165 -5.33 21.63 -5.15
C ALA A 165 -5.38 20.39 -6.06
N ARG A 166 -4.37 19.54 -5.96
CA ARG A 166 -4.26 18.31 -6.75
C ARG A 166 -4.06 17.13 -5.82
N PHE A 167 -4.72 16.02 -6.10
CA PHE A 167 -4.45 14.76 -5.43
C PHE A 167 -3.66 13.86 -6.35
N LEU A 168 -2.77 13.08 -5.76
CA LEU A 168 -2.00 12.09 -6.47
C LEU A 168 -1.80 10.87 -5.60
N LEU A 169 -1.61 9.72 -6.22
CA LEU A 169 -1.27 8.48 -5.54
C LEU A 169 0.04 7.95 -6.10
N ALA A 170 0.97 7.60 -5.21
CA ALA A 170 2.24 6.99 -5.59
C ALA A 170 2.31 5.53 -5.17
N GLY A 171 2.96 4.69 -5.98
CA GLY A 171 3.06 3.26 -5.72
C GLY A 171 4.12 2.54 -6.53
N HIS A 172 4.48 1.34 -6.09
CA HIS A 172 5.39 0.44 -6.78
C HIS A 172 4.63 -0.63 -7.58
N ASN A 173 5.10 -0.95 -8.78
CA ASN A 173 4.47 -1.91 -9.68
C ASN A 173 4.72 -3.40 -9.33
N GLY A 174 4.90 -3.72 -8.05
CA GLY A 174 4.91 -5.09 -7.51
C GLY A 174 6.14 -5.95 -7.84
N GLU A 175 6.77 -5.82 -9.02
CA GLU A 175 7.77 -6.80 -9.49
C GLU A 175 9.10 -6.19 -9.93
N ARG A 176 9.11 -5.18 -10.81
CA ARG A 176 10.29 -4.46 -11.30
C ARG A 176 9.84 -3.22 -12.06
N GLY A 177 10.32 -2.05 -11.64
CA GLY A 177 10.09 -0.80 -12.34
C GLY A 177 10.32 0.38 -11.40
N PRO A 178 10.48 1.59 -11.95
CA PRO A 178 10.48 2.78 -11.12
C PRO A 178 9.14 2.89 -10.38
N LEU A 179 9.14 3.58 -9.24
CA LEU A 179 7.90 4.02 -8.62
C LEU A 179 7.09 4.85 -9.62
N GLN A 180 5.77 4.73 -9.53
CA GLN A 180 4.83 5.41 -10.39
C GLN A 180 3.91 6.32 -9.59
N VAL A 181 3.30 7.26 -10.30
CA VAL A 181 2.32 8.21 -9.77
C VAL A 181 1.11 8.29 -10.70
N SER A 182 -0.09 8.40 -10.11
CA SER A 182 -1.35 8.80 -10.75
C SER A 182 -1.70 10.21 -10.25
N GLU A 183 -1.97 11.18 -11.12
CA GLU A 183 -1.99 12.63 -10.78
C GLU A 183 -3.33 13.33 -10.99
N ASN A 184 -4.27 12.72 -11.72
CA ASN A 184 -5.58 13.28 -12.05
C ASN A 184 -6.72 12.57 -11.31
N CYS A 185 -6.43 12.16 -10.09
CA CYS A 185 -7.34 11.38 -9.27
C CYS A 185 -7.62 12.06 -7.94
N GLY A 186 -8.25 11.33 -7.02
CA GLY A 186 -8.33 11.72 -5.61
C GLY A 186 -9.58 11.15 -4.93
N PRO A 187 -9.92 11.65 -3.74
CA PRO A 187 -11.13 11.23 -3.06
C PRO A 187 -12.40 11.47 -3.91
N VAL A 188 -13.28 10.48 -3.94
CA VAL A 188 -14.59 10.52 -4.61
C VAL A 188 -15.67 10.04 -3.64
N PRO A 189 -16.90 10.57 -3.71
CA PRO A 189 -17.96 10.10 -2.85
C PRO A 189 -18.39 8.72 -3.28
N LYS A 190 -18.69 7.86 -2.30
CA LYS A 190 -19.32 6.57 -2.60
C LYS A 190 -20.82 6.81 -2.80
N LEU A 191 -21.34 6.45 -3.97
CA LEU A 191 -22.77 6.64 -4.29
C LEU A 191 -23.62 5.37 -4.15
N GLY A 192 -23.00 4.22 -3.93
CA GLY A 192 -23.67 2.92 -3.75
C GLY A 192 -22.71 1.81 -3.33
N SER A 193 -23.21 0.59 -3.05
CA SER A 193 -22.48 -0.60 -2.57
C SER A 193 -22.03 -0.57 -1.10
N HIS A 194 -22.27 -1.67 -0.37
CA HIS A 194 -21.98 -1.82 1.06
C HIS A 194 -20.62 -2.45 1.37
N LEU A 195 -19.80 -2.80 0.37
CA LEU A 195 -18.55 -3.55 0.56
C LEU A 195 -17.52 -2.83 1.48
N ASN A 196 -17.56 -1.49 1.51
CA ASN A 196 -16.73 -0.65 2.41
C ASN A 196 -17.58 0.10 3.47
N ARG A 197 -18.85 -0.29 3.66
CA ARG A 197 -19.79 0.20 4.69
C ARG A 197 -19.93 1.72 4.92
N PHE A 198 -19.46 2.57 3.99
CA PHE A 198 -19.41 4.03 4.18
C PHE A 198 -18.66 4.45 5.45
N ASP A 199 -17.61 3.71 5.80
CA ASP A 199 -16.84 4.01 7.01
C ASP A 199 -16.15 5.37 6.87
N PRO A 200 -16.38 6.32 7.81
CA PRO A 200 -15.83 7.66 7.69
C PRO A 200 -14.31 7.68 7.81
N ARG A 201 -13.65 6.63 8.32
CA ARG A 201 -12.17 6.57 8.47
C ARG A 201 -11.45 6.28 7.16
N VAL A 202 -12.16 6.10 6.06
CA VAL A 202 -11.56 5.81 4.76
C VAL A 202 -11.99 6.80 3.69
N PHE A 203 -11.08 7.04 2.75
CA PHE A 203 -11.45 7.61 1.47
C PHE A 203 -11.73 6.50 0.48
N ASN A 204 -12.75 6.77 -0.32
CA ASN A 204 -12.93 6.17 -1.63
C ASN A 204 -12.18 7.06 -2.63
N HIS A 205 -11.45 6.51 -3.59
CA HIS A 205 -10.72 7.30 -4.58
C HIS A 205 -10.65 6.64 -5.96
N ASP A 206 -10.50 7.47 -6.99
CA ASP A 206 -10.46 7.08 -8.41
C ASP A 206 -9.03 7.11 -8.99
N CYS A 207 -8.02 6.88 -8.15
CA CYS A 207 -6.64 6.84 -8.62
C CYS A 207 -6.32 5.54 -9.32
N ASP A 208 -5.61 5.65 -10.43
CA ASP A 208 -5.11 4.48 -11.12
C ASP A 208 -4.04 3.80 -10.27
N MET A 209 -4.13 2.48 -10.14
CA MET A 209 -3.18 1.70 -9.36
C MET A 209 -3.05 0.27 -9.87
N MET A 210 -2.13 -0.48 -9.30
CA MET A 210 -2.01 -1.91 -9.51
C MET A 210 -1.52 -2.60 -8.23
N PRO A 211 -1.59 -3.94 -8.15
CA PRO A 211 -0.97 -4.68 -7.05
C PRO A 211 0.47 -4.22 -6.78
N GLY A 212 0.81 -4.02 -5.50
CA GLY A 212 2.07 -3.39 -5.05
C GLY A 212 1.92 -1.95 -4.56
N TRP A 213 0.85 -1.26 -4.94
CA TRP A 213 0.54 0.10 -4.49
C TRP A 213 -0.05 0.17 -3.07
N SER A 214 -0.25 -0.97 -2.42
CA SER A 214 -0.60 -1.06 -1.00
C SER A 214 0.35 -0.23 -0.13
N GLY A 215 -0.17 0.63 0.73
CA GLY A 215 0.63 1.55 1.55
C GLY A 215 1.11 2.80 0.82
N GLY A 216 0.82 2.90 -0.49
CA GLY A 216 1.10 4.07 -1.30
C GLY A 216 0.42 5.32 -0.73
N PRO A 217 1.14 6.46 -0.64
CA PRO A 217 0.58 7.66 -0.05
C PRO A 217 -0.44 8.31 -1.00
N LEU A 218 -1.65 8.56 -0.51
CA LEU A 218 -2.56 9.52 -1.14
C LEU A 218 -2.13 10.92 -0.69
N ILE A 219 -1.72 11.73 -1.66
CA ILE A 219 -1.04 13.00 -1.43
C ILE A 219 -1.92 14.14 -1.91
N LEU A 220 -2.03 15.19 -1.09
CA LEU A 220 -2.59 16.47 -1.50
C LEU A 220 -1.44 17.44 -1.79
N ARG A 221 -1.37 17.98 -3.01
CA ARG A 221 -0.54 19.14 -3.36
C ARG A 221 -1.39 20.41 -3.27
N ASP A 222 -1.01 21.30 -2.36
CA ASP A 222 -1.71 22.56 -2.10
C ASP A 222 -0.71 23.63 -1.67
N GLY A 223 -0.78 24.82 -2.29
CA GLY A 223 0.10 25.94 -1.93
C GLY A 223 1.61 25.67 -2.07
N GLY A 224 2.03 24.74 -2.93
CA GLY A 224 3.44 24.36 -3.11
C GLY A 224 3.97 23.35 -2.07
N ALA A 225 3.11 22.82 -1.21
CA ALA A 225 3.46 21.78 -0.25
C ALA A 225 2.76 20.45 -0.60
N SER A 226 3.40 19.34 -0.24
CA SER A 226 2.88 17.97 -0.38
C SER A 226 2.49 17.41 0.98
N TYR A 227 1.23 17.01 1.11
CA TYR A 227 0.66 16.51 2.35
C TYR A 227 0.25 15.04 2.22
N LEU A 228 0.54 14.23 3.23
CA LEU A 228 -0.05 12.90 3.36
C LEU A 228 -1.45 13.03 3.95
N VAL A 229 -2.46 12.52 3.24
CA VAL A 229 -3.87 12.57 3.69
C VAL A 229 -4.47 11.20 3.94
N ALA A 230 -3.92 10.15 3.32
CA ALA A 230 -4.33 8.76 3.52
C ALA A 230 -3.27 7.78 2.99
N VAL A 231 -3.38 6.49 3.32
CA VAL A 231 -2.57 5.40 2.75
C VAL A 231 -3.46 4.41 2.00
N ASN A 232 -3.07 4.02 0.78
CA ASN A 232 -3.87 3.12 -0.04
C ASN A 232 -3.93 1.71 0.57
N SER A 233 -5.14 1.19 0.78
CA SER A 233 -5.45 -0.06 1.49
C SER A 233 -6.40 -0.95 0.67
N THR A 234 -6.42 -0.79 -0.65
CA THR A 234 -7.29 -1.57 -1.51
C THR A 234 -6.88 -3.06 -1.49
N GLU A 235 -7.62 -3.89 -0.74
CA GLU A 235 -7.37 -5.34 -0.63
C GLU A 235 -8.12 -6.18 -1.67
N VAL A 236 -9.27 -5.72 -2.17
CA VAL A 236 -10.17 -6.51 -3.02
C VAL A 236 -10.36 -5.83 -4.38
N ASN A 237 -9.52 -6.23 -5.36
CA ASN A 237 -9.75 -5.91 -6.78
C ASN A 237 -10.86 -6.78 -7.41
N ALA A 238 -11.28 -7.86 -6.73
CA ALA A 238 -11.96 -9.00 -7.36
C ALA A 238 -13.39 -8.73 -7.83
N ILE A 239 -13.99 -7.60 -7.45
CA ILE A 239 -15.29 -7.20 -7.97
C ILE A 239 -15.24 -5.69 -8.01
N THR A 240 -15.63 -5.06 -9.13
CA THR A 240 -16.19 -3.68 -9.23
C THR A 240 -15.41 -2.54 -9.90
N HIS A 241 -14.60 -2.78 -10.94
CA HIS A 241 -14.47 -1.75 -11.99
C HIS A 241 -14.26 -2.41 -13.36
N ILE A 242 -14.76 -1.77 -14.42
CA ILE A 242 -14.37 -2.11 -15.79
C ILE A 242 -13.22 -1.16 -16.11
N ALA A 243 -11.99 -1.69 -16.14
CA ALA A 243 -10.81 -0.91 -16.52
C ALA A 243 -11.10 -0.12 -17.81
N GLY A 244 -10.72 1.16 -17.81
CA GLY A 244 -11.00 2.05 -18.95
C GLY A 244 -12.30 2.87 -18.81
N ARG A 245 -13.14 2.61 -17.79
CA ARG A 245 -14.36 3.41 -17.55
C ARG A 245 -14.16 4.41 -16.41
N PRO A 246 -14.57 5.68 -16.58
CA PRO A 246 -14.56 6.65 -15.49
C PRO A 246 -15.39 6.18 -14.29
N TYR A 247 -15.00 6.64 -13.10
CA TYR A 247 -15.81 6.45 -11.90
C TYR A 247 -17.19 7.11 -12.08
N ASN A 248 -18.25 6.34 -11.82
CA ASN A 248 -19.64 6.79 -12.00
C ASN A 248 -20.53 6.48 -10.78
N GLY A 249 -19.93 6.09 -9.65
CA GLY A 249 -20.66 5.77 -8.42
C GLY A 249 -21.29 4.39 -8.33
N ARG A 250 -21.39 3.63 -9.45
CA ARG A 250 -21.97 2.28 -9.45
C ARG A 250 -20.97 1.17 -9.13
N MET A 251 -19.70 1.47 -9.34
CA MET A 251 -18.52 0.61 -9.17
C MET A 251 -17.88 0.90 -7.80
N ASN A 252 -17.19 -0.06 -7.17
CA ASN A 252 -16.44 0.30 -5.97
C ASN A 252 -15.17 1.01 -6.45
N PRO A 253 -14.90 2.20 -5.90
CA PRO A 253 -13.61 2.83 -6.07
C PRO A 253 -12.56 2.12 -5.21
N ASN A 254 -11.30 2.52 -5.40
CA ASN A 254 -10.23 2.13 -4.51
C ASN A 254 -10.43 2.73 -3.11
N THR A 255 -9.76 2.15 -2.12
CA THR A 255 -9.86 2.58 -0.72
C THR A 255 -8.51 2.98 -0.15
N ALA A 256 -8.50 4.10 0.59
CA ALA A 256 -7.36 4.54 1.35
C ALA A 256 -7.77 4.86 2.79
N VAL A 257 -6.98 4.43 3.78
CA VAL A 257 -7.22 4.72 5.19
C VAL A 257 -6.78 6.15 5.49
N ARG A 258 -7.71 6.97 5.99
CA ARG A 258 -7.49 8.40 6.24
C ARG A 258 -6.49 8.59 7.38
N LEU A 259 -5.64 9.59 7.23
CA LEU A 259 -4.74 10.03 8.28
C LEU A 259 -5.50 10.89 9.29
N ASP A 260 -6.20 10.24 10.21
CA ASP A 260 -6.92 10.87 11.33
C ASP A 260 -6.89 10.01 12.59
N GLY A 261 -7.49 10.52 13.68
CA GLY A 261 -7.64 9.79 14.94
C GLY A 261 -6.34 9.18 15.45
N ARG A 262 -6.37 7.87 15.70
CA ARG A 262 -5.21 7.11 16.20
C ARG A 262 -4.07 7.05 15.21
N PHE A 263 -4.34 6.92 13.91
CA PHE A 263 -3.28 6.85 12.90
C PHE A 263 -2.44 8.13 12.90
N LEU A 264 -3.09 9.31 12.91
CA LEU A 264 -2.38 10.58 13.05
C LEU A 264 -1.62 10.68 14.38
N ALA A 265 -2.26 10.33 15.50
CA ALA A 265 -1.63 10.40 16.82
C ALA A 265 -0.36 9.53 16.89
N THR A 266 -0.39 8.33 16.33
CA THR A 266 0.78 7.44 16.24
C THR A 266 1.89 8.07 15.38
N VAL A 267 1.56 8.64 14.21
CA VAL A 267 2.55 9.35 13.37
C VAL A 267 3.20 10.50 14.14
N GLU A 268 2.42 11.34 14.79
CA GLU A 268 2.94 12.48 15.55
C GLU A 268 3.78 12.05 16.76
N ASN A 269 3.35 11.03 17.48
CA ASN A 269 4.08 10.50 18.63
C ASN A 269 5.43 9.93 18.21
N LEU A 270 5.47 9.09 17.18
CA LEU A 270 6.72 8.49 16.71
C LEU A 270 7.65 9.52 16.07
N LEU A 271 7.12 10.57 15.41
CA LEU A 271 7.94 11.67 14.91
C LEU A 271 8.58 12.52 16.03
N ARG A 272 7.96 12.59 17.21
CA ARG A 272 8.47 13.37 18.35
C ARG A 272 9.39 12.54 19.24
N ALA A 273 9.03 11.29 19.51
CA ALA A 273 9.63 10.46 20.54
C ALA A 273 10.42 9.27 20.00
N GLY A 274 10.25 8.90 18.72
CA GLY A 274 10.85 7.72 18.13
C GLY A 274 10.22 6.44 18.66
N ALA A 275 10.93 5.32 18.49
CA ALA A 275 10.49 4.04 19.03
C ALA A 275 10.46 4.06 20.57
N PRO A 276 9.38 3.57 21.23
CA PRO A 276 9.34 3.46 22.68
C PRO A 276 10.33 2.38 23.17
N GLY A 277 11.23 2.76 24.08
CA GLY A 277 12.20 1.84 24.72
C GLY A 277 13.46 1.56 23.87
N THR A 278 14.28 0.58 24.30
CA THR A 278 15.58 0.24 23.71
C THR A 278 15.53 -0.82 22.59
N VAL A 279 14.38 -1.08 21.98
CA VAL A 279 14.15 -2.35 21.27
C VAL A 279 14.27 -2.22 19.74
N LYS A 280 15.05 -3.14 19.16
CA LYS A 280 15.25 -3.44 17.72
C LYS A 280 14.28 -4.54 17.25
N CYS A 281 12.99 -4.44 17.54
CA CYS A 281 12.02 -5.49 17.21
C CYS A 281 10.75 -4.87 16.61
N LEU A 282 10.19 -5.56 15.63
CA LEU A 282 8.98 -5.17 14.91
C LEU A 282 7.75 -5.42 15.84
N VAL A 283 7.50 -4.50 16.77
CA VAL A 283 6.44 -4.63 17.81
C VAL A 283 5.12 -4.05 17.32
N ALA A 284 4.35 -4.79 16.53
CA ALA A 284 3.02 -4.35 16.13
C ALA A 284 2.08 -4.30 17.35
N SER A 285 1.74 -3.10 17.83
CA SER A 285 0.72 -2.89 18.87
C SER A 285 -0.60 -2.50 18.25
N ALA A 286 -1.63 -3.31 18.47
CA ALA A 286 -3.01 -3.03 18.06
C ALA A 286 -3.81 -2.25 19.12
N ASP A 287 -3.36 -2.10 20.39
CA ASP A 287 -4.13 -1.53 21.53
C ASP A 287 -3.26 -0.96 22.69
N GLU A 288 -3.86 -0.22 23.64
CA GLU A 288 -3.22 0.42 24.83
C GLU A 288 -2.57 -0.57 25.83
N THR A 289 -2.65 -1.87 25.60
CA THR A 289 -1.95 -2.87 26.41
C THR A 289 -0.46 -2.89 26.08
N PRO A 290 0.41 -3.16 27.08
CA PRO A 290 1.84 -3.16 26.85
C PRO A 290 2.16 -4.12 25.71
N ALA A 291 2.97 -3.61 24.78
CA ALA A 291 3.65 -4.36 23.73
C ALA A 291 3.96 -5.78 24.21
N LEU A 292 3.54 -6.79 23.44
CA LEU A 292 4.02 -8.14 23.68
C LEU A 292 5.55 -8.07 23.75
N PRO A 293 6.17 -8.61 24.81
CA PRO A 293 7.61 -8.71 24.85
C PRO A 293 8.05 -9.55 23.67
N CYS A 294 9.23 -9.22 23.16
CA CYS A 294 9.91 -9.97 22.13
C CYS A 294 9.96 -11.47 22.48
#